data_AF-A0ABD7HGK5-F1
#
_entry.id   AF-A0ABD7HGK5-F1
#
_cell.length_a   1.000
_cell.length_b   1.000
_cell.length_c   1.000
_cell.angle_alpha   90.00
_cell.angle_beta   90.00
_cell.angle_gamma   90.00
#
_symmetry.space_group_name_H-M   'P 1'
#
loop_
_entity.id
_entity.type
_entity.pdbx_description
1 polymer ?
#
loop_
_entity_poly.entity_id
_entity_poly.type
_entity_poly.pdbx_seq_one_letter_code
_entity_poly.pdbx_strand_id
1 'polypeptide(L)' 'MEIREGTPVEVTTAGGDQVWMIAVTGVVPGRDMPVVWVARADEYKRKGLGAHCIPWPAQFVRTPTGTGR' A
#
# COMPACT_ATOMS: atom_id res chain seq x y z
N MET A 1 -3.38 11.86 -6.65
CA MET A 1 -2.54 11.95 -5.44
C MET A 1 -1.41 10.96 -5.62
N GLU A 2 -0.17 11.34 -5.34
CA GLU A 2 0.99 10.46 -5.52
C GLU A 2 1.14 9.49 -4.34
N ILE A 3 1.42 8.21 -4.61
CA ILE A 3 1.72 7.22 -3.57
C ILE A 3 3.18 7.39 -3.14
N ARG A 4 3.39 7.57 -1.84
CA ARG A 4 4.71 7.65 -1.18
C ARG A 4 4.67 6.94 0.16
N GLU A 5 5.83 6.77 0.80
CA GLU A 5 5.91 6.24 2.17
C GLU A 5 4.96 6.97 3.12
N GLY A 6 4.28 6.21 3.98
CA GLY A 6 3.28 6.67 4.94
C GLY A 6 1.91 6.97 4.33
N THR A 7 1.74 6.86 3.02
CA THR A 7 0.44 7.13 2.37
C THR A 7 -0.55 6.00 2.70
N PRO A 8 -1.74 6.31 3.24
CA PRO A 8 -2.82 5.33 3.35
C PRO A 8 -3.25 4.87 1.96
N VAL A 9 -3.36 3.56 1.77
CA VAL A 9 -3.75 2.96 0.50
C VAL A 9 -4.78 1.86 0.73
N GLU A 10 -5.59 1.61 -0.28
CA GLU A 10 -6.45 0.45 -0.38
C GLU A 10 -5.84 -0.51 -1.40
N VAL A 11 -5.69 -1.77 -1.03
CA VAL A 11 -5.21 -2.80 -1.95
C VAL A 11 -6.30 -3.79 -2.28
N THR A 12 -6.32 -4.26 -3.53
CA THR A 12 -7.19 -5.34 -3.97
C THR A 12 -6.48 -6.69 -3.78
N THR A 13 -7.10 -7.62 -3.04
CA THR A 13 -6.59 -8.98 -2.85
C THR A 13 -6.83 -9.86 -4.08
N ALA A 14 -6.17 -11.02 -4.12
CA ALA A 14 -6.44 -12.02 -5.15
C ALA A 14 -7.90 -12.52 -5.16
N GLY A 15 -8.61 -12.41 -4.02
CA GLY A 15 -10.04 -12.70 -3.91
C GLY A 15 -10.96 -11.55 -4.35
N GLY A 16 -10.40 -10.38 -4.68
CA GLY A 16 -11.15 -9.18 -5.05
C GLY A 16 -11.53 -8.27 -3.87
N ASP A 17 -11.19 -8.66 -2.64
CA ASP A 17 -11.45 -7.84 -1.45
C ASP A 17 -10.59 -6.59 -1.43
N GLN A 18 -11.10 -5.53 -0.82
CA GLN A 18 -10.36 -4.30 -0.59
C GLN A 18 -9.87 -4.21 0.85
N VAL A 19 -8.58 -3.99 1.03
CA VAL A 19 -7.94 -3.96 2.36
C VAL A 19 -7.13 -2.69 2.55
N TRP A 20 -7.38 -2.01 3.66
CA TRP A 20 -6.67 -0.79 4.05
C TRP A 20 -5.27 -1.10 4.60
N MET A 21 -4.27 -0.47 4.00
CA MET A 21 -2.86 -0.61 4.35
C MET A 21 -2.13 0.74 4.29
N ILE A 22 -0.84 0.74 4.66
CA ILE A 22 0.06 1.87 4.52
C ILE A 22 1.09 1.54 3.47
N ALA A 23 1.28 2.43 2.51
CA ALA A 23 2.40 2.36 1.58
C ALA A 23 3.71 2.65 2.33
N VAL A 24 4.67 1.75 2.21
CA VAL A 24 6.03 1.88 2.76
C VAL A 24 6.98 2.49 1.71
N THR A 25 6.56 2.50 0.44
CA THR A 25 7.31 3.07 -0.68
C THR A 25 6.37 3.81 -1.62
N GLY A 26 6.92 4.57 -2.58
CA GLY A 26 6.18 4.90 -3.79
C GLY A 26 6.06 3.70 -4.74
N VAL A 27 5.66 3.95 -5.99
CA VAL A 27 5.71 2.90 -7.03
C VAL A 27 7.17 2.66 -7.41
N VAL A 28 7.64 1.43 -7.27
CA VAL A 28 9.02 1.03 -7.60
C VAL A 28 9.03 -0.11 -8.62
N PRO A 29 10.10 -0.25 -9.43
CA PRO A 29 10.25 -1.39 -10.33
C PRO A 29 10.25 -2.71 -9.54
N GLY A 30 9.36 -3.64 -9.89
CA GLY A 30 9.45 -5.04 -9.51
C GLY A 30 10.04 -5.88 -10.65
N ARG A 31 10.24 -7.18 -10.40
CA ARG A 31 10.85 -8.10 -11.38
C ARG A 31 10.05 -8.16 -12.70
N ASP A 32 8.74 -8.38 -12.59
CA ASP A 32 7.85 -8.58 -13.74
C ASP A 32 6.88 -7.40 -13.94
N MET A 33 6.62 -6.63 -12.88
CA MET A 33 5.71 -5.49 -12.89
C MET A 33 6.05 -4.49 -11.76
N PRO A 34 5.64 -3.22 -11.87
CA PRO A 34 5.81 -2.24 -10.79
C PRO A 34 5.02 -2.63 -9.53
N VAL A 35 5.59 -2.36 -8.37
CA VAL A 35 4.99 -2.68 -7.07
C VAL A 35 5.01 -1.49 -6.12
N VAL A 36 4.15 -1.54 -5.12
CA VAL A 36 4.23 -0.71 -3.91
C VAL A 36 4.39 -1.67 -2.74
N TRP A 37 5.41 -1.45 -1.91
CA TRP A 37 5.52 -2.17 -0.64
C TRP A 37 4.49 -1.62 0.32
N VAL A 38 3.69 -2.49 0.92
CA VAL A 38 2.63 -2.13 1.87
C VAL A 38 2.79 -2.87 3.19
N ALA A 39 2.30 -2.26 4.26
CA ALA A 39 2.24 -2.85 5.59
C ALA A 39 0.87 -2.60 6.23
N ARG A 40 0.46 -3.46 7.17
CA ARG A 40 -0.73 -3.20 7.97
C ARG A 40 -0.56 -1.93 8.80
N ALA A 41 -1.61 -1.12 8.88
CA ALA A 41 -1.54 0.19 9.52
C ALA A 41 -1.17 0.12 11.02
N ASP A 42 -1.68 -0.87 11.74
CA ASP A 42 -1.40 -1.07 13.16
C ASP A 42 0.05 -1.52 13.42
N GLU A 43 0.63 -2.30 12.51
CA GLU A 43 2.02 -2.73 12.60
C GLU A 43 2.97 -1.62 12.19
N TYR A 44 2.68 -0.91 11.10
CA TYR A 44 3.44 0.24 10.64
C TYR A 44 3.50 1.34 11.71
N LYS A 45 2.38 1.62 12.38
CA LYS A 45 2.35 2.58 13.50
C LYS A 45 3.27 2.17 14.65
N ARG A 46 3.45 0.87 14.90
CA ARG A 46 4.26 0.35 16.01
C ARG A 46 5.73 0.23 15.68
N LYS A 47 6.07 -0.13 14.44
CA LYS A 47 7.44 -0.53 14.04
C LYS A 47 8.05 0.34 12.94
N GLY A 48 7.29 1.22 12.32
CA GLY A 48 7.70 1.98 11.13
C GLY A 48 8.17 1.03 10.02
N LEU A 49 9.37 1.30 9.48
CA LEU A 49 10.01 0.48 8.44
C LEU A 49 10.37 -0.94 8.90
N GLY A 50 10.33 -1.25 10.20
CA GLY A 50 10.47 -2.61 10.73
C GLY A 50 9.19 -3.45 10.69
N ALA A 51 8.09 -2.91 10.15
CA ALA A 51 6.85 -3.65 9.95
C ALA A 51 7.01 -4.73 8.86
N HIS A 52 6.12 -5.73 8.88
CA HIS A 52 6.09 -6.71 7.81
C HIS A 52 5.63 -6.07 6.51
N CYS A 53 6.56 -5.94 5.57
CA CYS A 53 6.33 -5.31 4.27
C CYS A 53 6.07 -6.38 3.21
N ILE A 54 4.99 -6.20 2.45
CA ILE A 54 4.57 -7.09 1.37
C ILE A 54 4.55 -6.30 0.06
N PRO A 55 5.19 -6.77 -1.03
CA PRO A 55 5.08 -6.10 -2.32
C PRO A 55 3.69 -6.38 -2.93
N TRP A 56 3.00 -5.31 -3.32
CA TRP A 56 1.71 -5.39 -4.01
C TRP A 56 1.82 -4.83 -5.43
N PRO A 57 1.28 -5.48 -6.47
CA PRO A 57 1.30 -4.92 -7.82
C PRO A 57 0.62 -3.55 -7.83
N ALA A 58 1.30 -2.54 -8.39
CA ALA A 58 0.86 -1.15 -8.31
C ALA A 58 -0.53 -0.93 -8.94
N GLN A 59 -0.90 -1.73 -9.94
CA GLN A 59 -2.23 -1.71 -10.56
C GLN A 59 -3.39 -2.06 -9.62
N PHE A 60 -3.10 -2.74 -8.50
CA PHE A 60 -4.07 -3.13 -7.48
C PHE A 60 -3.95 -2.29 -6.21
N VAL A 61 -3.23 -1.17 -6.26
CA VAL A 61 -3.06 -0.24 -5.13
C VAL A 61 -3.68 1.10 -5.50
N ARG A 62 -4.57 1.61 -4.65
CA ARG A 62 -5.25 2.89 -4.87
C ARG A 62 -5.08 3.79 -3.65
N THR A 63 -4.89 5.09 -3.89
CA THR A 63 -5.12 6.07 -2.84
C THR A 63 -6.62 6.14 -2.59
N PRO A 64 -7.08 6.14 -1.34
CA PRO A 64 -8.48 6.31 -1.04
C PRO A 64 -8.94 7.65 -1.60
N THR A 65 -9.84 7.62 -2.57
CA THR A 65 -10.53 8.83 -3.00
C THR A 65 -11.40 9.25 -1.83
N GLY A 66 -11.03 10.34 -1.17
CA GLY A 66 -11.83 10.90 -0.10
C GLY A 66 -13.27 11.10 -0.57
N THR A 67 -14.21 10.35 -0.02
CA THR A 67 -15.56 10.86 0.14
C THR A 67 -15.43 12.06 1.06
N GLY A 68 -15.76 13.25 0.52
CA GLY A 68 -15.79 14.48 1.28
C GLY A 68 -16.55 14.29 2.59
N ARG A 69 -15.97 14.82 3.67
CA ARG A 69 -16.71 15.23 4.85
C ARG A 69 -17.02 16.71 4.72
#